data_AF-A0A519E662-F1
#
_entry.id   AF-A0A519E662-F1
#
_cell.length_a   1.000
_cell.length_b   1.000
_cell.length_c   1.000
_cell.angle_alpha   90.00
_cell.angle_beta   90.00
_cell.angle_gamma   90.00
#
_symmetry.space_group_name_H-M   'P 1'
#
loop_
_entity.id
_entity.type
_entity.pdbx_description
1 polymer ?
#
loop_
_entity_poly.entity_id
_entity_poly.type
_entity_poly.pdbx_seq_one_letter_code
_entity_poly.pdbx_strand_id
1 'polypeptide(L)'
;MPLLDLLASSPLAFVLCALVLGLLVGSFLNVVVYRLPKMMIRDWKAQSREMLDLPAEPPTETFNLILPHSRCPHCSHRIRAWENSPVVSYL
;
A
#
# COMPACT_ATOMS: atom_id res chain seq x y z
N MET A 1 25.25 -15.74 13.34
CA MET A 1 25.29 -14.55 14.21
C MET A 1 26.06 -13.34 13.67
N PRO A 2 26.72 -13.31 12.48
CA PRO A 2 27.59 -12.18 12.14
C PRO A 2 26.83 -10.86 11.90
N LEU A 3 25.58 -10.94 11.40
CA LEU A 3 24.74 -9.77 11.17
C LEU A 3 24.24 -9.15 12.48
N LEU A 4 23.81 -9.98 13.44
CA LEU A 4 23.34 -9.52 14.74
C LEU A 4 24.49 -8.89 15.54
N ASP A 5 25.68 -9.48 15.47
CA ASP A 5 26.89 -8.93 16.09
C ASP A 5 27.31 -7.60 15.44
N LEU A 6 27.18 -7.48 14.11
CA LEU A 6 27.44 -6.22 13.39
C LEU A 6 26.44 -5.12 13.77
N LEU A 7 25.15 -5.43 13.86
CA LEU A 7 24.13 -4.47 14.29
C LEU A 7 24.29 -4.07 15.76
N ALA A 8 24.67 -5.01 16.63
CA ALA A 8 24.91 -4.73 18.05
C ALA A 8 26.18 -3.91 18.31
N SER A 9 27.22 -4.10 17.49
CA SER A 9 28.50 -3.39 17.63
C SER A 9 28.52 -2.01 16.96
N SER A 10 27.61 -1.76 15.99
CA SER A 10 27.58 -0.50 15.26
C SER A 10 26.20 0.19 15.34
N PRO A 11 26.03 1.16 16.26
CA PRO A 11 24.76 1.87 16.44
C PRO A 11 24.22 2.52 15.16
N LEU A 12 25.12 3.03 14.30
CA LEU A 12 24.75 3.62 13.02
C LEU A 12 24.15 2.59 12.06
N ALA A 13 24.73 1.39 11.93
CA ALA A 13 24.19 0.37 11.04
C ALA A 13 22.81 -0.09 11.52
N PHE A 14 22.63 -0.24 12.83
CA PHE A 14 21.33 -0.54 13.42
C PHE A 14 20.28 0.52 13.08
N VAL A 15 20.58 1.80 13.30
CA VAL A 15 19.66 2.91 12.99
C VAL A 15 19.31 2.95 11.50
N LEU A 16 20.30 2.79 10.61
CA LEU A 16 20.04 2.78 9.16
C LEU A 16 19.16 1.60 8.74
N CYS A 17 19.44 0.39 9.25
CA CYS A 17 18.61 -0.78 8.98
C CYS A 17 17.18 -0.60 9.49
N ALA A 18 17.01 -0.10 10.72
CA ALA A 18 15.71 0.17 11.31
C ALA A 18 14.95 1.25 10.53
N LEU A 19 15.64 2.30 10.07
CA LEU A 19 15.06 3.36 9.25
C LEU A 19 14.57 2.82 7.90
N VAL A 20 15.38 2.02 7.22
CA VAL A 20 15.00 1.41 5.93
C VAL A 20 13.80 0.48 6.11
N LEU A 21 13.82 -0.39 7.13
CA LEU A 21 12.68 -1.26 7.44
C LEU A 21 11.42 -0.45 7.78
N GLY A 22 11.56 0.59 8.60
CA GLY A 22 10.46 1.49 8.96
C GLY A 22 9.85 2.19 7.74
N LEU A 23 10.67 2.66 6.80
CA LEU A 23 10.19 3.26 5.55
C LEU A 23 9.48 2.24 4.66
N LEU A 24 10.00 1.02 4.53
CA LEU A 24 9.36 -0.04 3.75
C LEU A 24 7.99 -0.43 4.33
N VAL A 25 7.96 -0.69 5.65
CA VAL A 25 6.72 -1.05 6.36
C VAL A 25 5.72 0.10 6.35
N GLY A 26 6.17 1.32 6.64
CA GLY A 26 5.32 2.52 6.61
C GLY A 26 4.73 2.79 5.24
N SER A 27 5.52 2.66 4.17
CA SER A 27 5.04 2.81 2.79
C SER A 27 3.96 1.78 2.44
N PHE A 28 4.10 0.54 2.90
CA PHE A 28 3.10 -0.51 2.67
C PHE A 28 1.82 -0.24 3.46
N LEU A 29 1.93 0.15 4.74
CA LEU A 29 0.79 0.49 5.58
C LEU A 29 -0.04 1.63 4.98
N ASN A 30 0.60 2.62 4.36
CA ASN A 30 -0.11 3.70 3.68
C ASN A 30 -1.03 3.18 2.55
N VAL A 31 -0.58 2.18 1.80
CA VAL A 31 -1.39 1.51 0.77
C VAL A 31 -2.56 0.76 1.40
N VAL A 32 -2.32 0.04 2.50
CA VAL A 32 -3.36 -0.73 3.20
C VAL A 32 -4.46 0.19 3.75
N VAL A 33 -4.09 1.27 4.44
CA VAL A 33 -5.04 2.24 5.04
C VAL A 33 -5.98 2.82 4.00
N TYR A 34 -5.48 3.11 2.80
CA TYR A 34 -6.31 3.66 1.73
C TYR A 34 -7.14 2.60 0.99
N ARG A 35 -6.54 1.44 0.65
CA ARG A 35 -7.17 0.47 -0.26
C ARG A 35 -8.09 -0.52 0.44
N LEU A 36 -7.73 -0.95 1.65
CA LEU A 36 -8.48 -1.97 2.38
C LEU A 36 -9.94 -1.57 2.62
N PRO A 37 -10.25 -0.36 3.13
CA PRO A 37 -11.65 0.02 3.38
C PRO A 37 -12.48 0.03 2.10
N LYS A 38 -11.90 0.44 0.97
CA LYS A 38 -12.59 0.49 -0.33
C LYS A 38 -12.95 -0.89 -0.86
N MET A 39 -12.05 -1.87 -0.70
CA MET A 39 -12.34 -3.26 -1.07
C MET A 39 -13.48 -3.81 -0.20
N MET A 40 -13.40 -3.61 1.12
CA MET A 40 -14.44 -4.07 2.05
C MET A 40 -15.81 -3.47 1.74
N ILE A 41 -15.88 -2.17 1.39
CA ILE A 41 -17.14 -1.51 0.99
C ILE A 41 -17.68 -2.10 -0.32
N ARG A 42 -16.81 -2.39 -1.31
CA ARG A 42 -17.22 -3.03 -2.56
C ARG A 42 -17.81 -4.42 -2.32
N ASP A 43 -17.14 -5.22 -1.49
CA ASP A 43 -17.60 -6.58 -1.15
C ASP A 43 -18.91 -6.54 -0.37
N TRP A 44 -19.02 -5.63 0.61
CA TRP A 44 -20.26 -5.45 1.36
C TRP A 44 -21.42 -5.00 0.44
N LYS A 45 -21.16 -4.08 -0.49
CA LYS A 45 -22.19 -3.65 -1.45
C LYS A 45 -22.65 -4.82 -2.34
N ALA A 46 -21.73 -5.68 -2.79
CA ALA A 46 -22.07 -6.87 -3.56
C ALA A 46 -22.98 -7.82 -2.76
N GLN A 47 -22.59 -8.15 -1.52
CA GLN A 47 -23.38 -9.02 -0.62
C GLN A 47 -24.76 -8.43 -0.30
N SER A 48 -24.84 -7.11 -0.12
CA SER A 48 -26.10 -6.43 0.17
C SER A 48 -27.06 -6.47 -1.02
N ARG A 49 -26.54 -6.37 -2.26
CA ARG A 49 -27.36 -6.50 -3.47
C ARG A 49 -27.85 -7.93 -3.66
N GLU A 50 -27.00 -8.90 -3.38
CA GLU A 50 -27.38 -10.32 -3.38
C GLU A 50 -28.50 -10.59 -2.37
N MET A 51 -28.38 -10.10 -1.13
CA MET A 51 -29.40 -10.25 -0.09
C MET A 51 -30.75 -9.57 -0.45
N LEU A 52 -30.70 -8.45 -1.19
CA LEU A 52 -31.88 -7.70 -1.61
C LEU A 52 -32.45 -8.15 -2.96
N ASP A 53 -31.91 -9.22 -3.55
CA ASP A 53 -32.28 -9.74 -4.88
C ASP A 53 -32.19 -8.68 -6.00
N LEU A 54 -31.22 -7.77 -5.87
CA LEU A 54 -30.93 -6.73 -6.85
C LEU A 54 -29.93 -7.25 -7.90
N PRO A 55 -30.00 -6.77 -9.17
CA PRO A 55 -29.07 -7.20 -10.20
C PRO A 55 -27.61 -6.86 -9.82
N ALA A 56 -26.68 -7.75 -10.12
CA ALA A 56 -25.26 -7.53 -9.86
C ALA A 56 -24.74 -6.27 -10.56
N GLU A 57 -23.79 -5.56 -9.94
CA GLU A 57 -23.09 -4.48 -10.63
C GLU A 57 -22.17 -5.05 -11.72
N PRO A 58 -22.00 -4.34 -12.85
CA PRO A 58 -21.08 -4.76 -13.89
C PRO A 58 -19.66 -4.87 -13.33
N PRO A 59 -18.85 -5.82 -13.83
CA PRO A 59 -17.49 -6.01 -13.36
C PRO A 59 -16.69 -4.72 -13.53
N THR A 60 -16.26 -4.16 -12.40
CA THR A 60 -15.36 -3.01 -12.36
C THR A 60 -13.92 -3.48 -12.43
N GLU A 61 -13.00 -2.61 -12.86
CA GLU A 61 -11.57 -2.93 -12.92
C GLU A 61 -11.05 -3.52 -11.60
N THR A 62 -10.07 -4.41 -11.73
CA THR A 62 -9.42 -5.09 -10.60
C THR A 62 -8.87 -4.06 -9.62
N PHE A 63 -9.39 -4.05 -8.39
CA PHE A 63 -8.94 -3.18 -7.32
C PHE A 63 -8.56 -4.04 -6.11
N ASN A 64 -7.27 -4.27 -5.96
CA ASN A 64 -6.67 -5.00 -4.85
C ASN A 64 -5.50 -4.19 -4.23
N LEU A 65 -4.75 -4.78 -3.31
CA LEU A 65 -3.61 -4.11 -2.64
C LEU A 65 -2.45 -3.79 -3.60
N ILE A 66 -2.33 -4.54 -4.71
CA ILE A 66 -1.21 -4.47 -5.66
C ILE A 66 -1.63 -3.69 -6.94
N LEU A 67 -2.88 -3.84 -7.36
CA LEU A 67 -3.46 -3.32 -8.59
C LEU A 67 -4.72 -2.49 -8.28
N PRO A 68 -5.06 -1.47 -9.08
CA PRO A 68 -4.23 -0.91 -10.13
C PRO A 68 -3.01 -0.23 -9.52
N HIS A 69 -1.95 -0.07 -10.32
CA HIS A 69 -0.82 0.76 -9.92
C HIS A 69 -1.31 2.14 -9.48
N SER A 70 -0.66 2.73 -8.49
CA SER A 70 -0.95 4.10 -8.05
C SER A 70 -1.02 5.01 -9.27
N ARG A 71 -2.07 5.81 -9.39
CA ARG A 71 -2.24 6.81 -10.46
C ARG A 71 -2.47 8.16 -9.83
N CYS A 72 -1.88 9.20 -10.41
CA CYS A 72 -2.13 10.56 -9.96
C CYS A 72 -3.61 10.93 -10.23
N PRO A 73 -4.37 11.43 -9.25
CA PRO A 73 -5.78 11.79 -9.42
C PRO A 73 -5.96 13.00 -10.35
N HIS A 74 -4.93 13.82 -10.56
CA HIS A 74 -5.00 15.02 -11.39
C HIS A 74 -4.67 14.75 -12.86
N CYS A 75 -3.72 13.87 -13.15
CA CYS A 75 -3.20 13.67 -14.51
C CYS A 75 -3.21 12.22 -15.00
N SER A 76 -3.71 11.27 -14.19
CA SER A 76 -3.78 9.83 -14.48
C SER A 76 -2.44 9.11 -14.75
N HIS A 77 -1.32 9.81 -14.53
CA HIS A 77 0.03 9.25 -14.66
C HIS A 77 0.22 8.06 -13.72
N ARG A 78 0.89 7.01 -14.20
CA ARG A 78 1.19 5.80 -13.44
C ARG A 78 2.36 6.08 -12.49
N ILE A 79 2.03 6.26 -11.21
CA ILE A 79 2.98 6.51 -10.14
C ILE A 79 3.81 5.25 -9.90
N ARG A 80 5.13 5.38 -10.01
CA ARG A 80 6.12 4.35 -9.71
C ARG A 80 6.29 4.21 -8.19
N ALA A 81 6.83 3.08 -7.75
CA ALA A 81 6.96 2.79 -6.31
C ALA A 81 7.78 3.86 -5.54
N TRP A 82 8.79 4.47 -6.18
CA TRP A 82 9.60 5.53 -5.56
C TRP A 82 8.89 6.89 -5.47
N GLU A 83 7.95 7.19 -6.37
CA GLU A 83 7.12 8.41 -6.32
C GLU A 83 6.07 8.34 -5.21
N ASN A 84 5.84 7.14 -4.67
CA ASN A 84 4.91 6.90 -3.56
C ASN A 84 5.58 7.05 -2.18
N SER A 85 6.91 7.19 -2.13
CA SER A 85 7.67 7.38 -0.89
C SER A 85 7.80 8.89 -0.60
N PRO A 86 7.19 9.41 0.49
CA PRO A 86 7.09 10.85 0.74
C PRO A 86 8.43 11.60 0.75
N VAL A 87 9.50 10.92 1.14
CA VAL A 87 10.85 11.50 1.23
C VAL A 87 11.54 11.52 -0.14
N VAL A 88 11.33 10.49 -0.95
CA VAL A 88 11.98 10.34 -2.27
C VAL A 88 11.21 11.10 -3.35
N SER A 89 9.90 11.30 -3.19
CA SER A 89 9.10 12.11 -4.11
C SER A 89 9.23 13.61 -3.88
N TYR A 90 9.73 14.03 -2.71
CA TYR A 90 9.92 15.44 -2.35
C TYR A 90 11.32 15.97 -2.71
N LEU A 91 12.36 15.11 -2.68
CA LEU A 91 13.73 15.40 -3.12
C LEU A 91 13.87 15.28 -4.65
#